data_AF-A0A535YTP6-F1
#
_entry.id   AF-A0A535YTP6-F1
#
_cell.length_a   1.000
_cell.length_b   1.000
_cell.length_c   1.000
_cell.angle_alpha   90.00
_cell.angle_beta   90.00
_cell.angle_gamma   90.00
#
_symmetry.space_group_name_H-M   'P 1'
#
loop_
_entity.id
_entity.type
_entity.pdbx_description
1 polymer ?
#
loop_
_entity_poly.entity_id
_entity_poly.type
_entity_poly.pdbx_seq_one_letter_code
_entity_poly.pdbx_strand_id
1 'polypeptide(L)'
;MPTVPTTDDIRRIGELVDVVRRLRSPQGCPWDREQTHASLRATMLEEAYEVLEAIDEQSMPKLREELGDVLLQVLMQSVIADEAGEFTVGDVADAVREKLVRRHPHVFGSTVVSGADEVVRNWEALKAEEYGRESALDGVQRSLPALQWAWSLQRRA
;
A
#
# COMPACT_ATOMS: atom_id res chain seq x y z
N MET A 1 -9.90 13.20 18.62
CA MET A 1 -9.83 13.85 17.29
C MET A 1 -8.60 13.31 16.57
N PRO A 2 -8.64 13.10 15.25
CA PRO A 2 -7.40 12.78 14.54
C PRO A 2 -6.48 13.99 14.66
N THR A 3 -5.31 13.79 15.24
CA THR A 3 -4.26 14.80 15.26
C THR A 3 -3.76 14.96 13.83
N VAL A 4 -3.79 16.18 13.31
CA VAL A 4 -3.08 16.51 12.05
C VAL A 4 -1.63 16.01 12.22
N PRO A 5 -1.06 15.29 11.23
CA PRO A 5 0.33 14.87 11.32
C PRO A 5 1.19 16.09 11.63
N THR A 6 2.01 15.96 12.66
CA THR A 6 2.87 17.06 13.07
C THR A 6 3.90 17.31 11.97
N THR A 7 4.46 18.53 11.90
CA THR A 7 5.64 18.80 11.06
C THR A 7 6.75 17.78 11.32
N ASP A 8 6.82 17.27 12.55
CA ASP A 8 7.78 16.25 12.98
C ASP A 8 7.51 14.88 12.34
N ASP A 9 6.26 14.48 12.15
CA ASP A 9 5.90 13.20 11.51
C ASP A 9 6.25 13.21 10.02
N ILE A 10 5.95 14.33 9.34
CA ILE A 10 6.32 14.52 7.93
C ILE A 10 7.84 14.49 7.77
N ARG A 11 8.57 15.17 8.67
CA ARG A 11 10.03 15.18 8.69
C ARG A 11 10.60 13.77 8.87
N ARG A 12 10.10 12.98 9.82
CA ARG A 12 10.58 11.61 10.08
C ARG A 12 10.41 10.69 8.87
N ILE A 13 9.30 10.81 8.15
CA ILE A 13 9.11 10.06 6.90
C ILE A 13 10.13 10.50 5.84
N GLY A 14 10.35 11.81 5.70
CA GLY A 14 11.37 12.35 4.79
C GLY A 14 12.78 11.85 5.13
N GLU A 15 13.14 11.83 6.41
CA GLU A 15 14.43 11.30 6.88
C GLU A 15 14.59 9.81 6.56
N LEU A 16 13.52 9.02 6.66
CA LEU A 16 13.56 7.61 6.24
C LEU A 16 13.78 7.47 4.73
N VAL A 17 13.13 8.30 3.91
CA VAL A 17 13.38 8.33 2.45
C VAL A 17 14.86 8.65 2.17
N ASP A 18 15.43 9.61 2.88
CA ASP A 18 16.84 9.98 2.73
C ASP A 18 17.78 8.83 3.11
N VAL A 19 17.46 8.06 4.15
CA VAL A 19 18.20 6.84 4.53
C VAL A 19 18.16 5.82 3.38
N VAL A 20 16.99 5.51 2.82
CA VAL A 20 16.86 4.54 1.71
C VAL A 20 17.65 5.00 0.48
N ARG A 21 17.56 6.29 0.12
CA ARG A 21 18.37 6.87 -0.96
C ARG A 21 19.86 6.76 -0.69
N ARG A 22 20.29 6.98 0.56
CA ARG A 22 21.69 6.85 0.94
C ARG A 22 22.18 5.42 0.82
N LEU A 23 21.38 4.43 1.25
CA LEU A 23 21.69 3.01 1.10
C LEU A 23 21.89 2.63 -0.37
N ARG A 24 21.09 3.18 -1.28
CA ARG A 24 21.21 2.92 -2.73
C ARG A 24 22.18 3.84 -3.49
N SER A 25 22.72 4.88 -2.85
CA SER A 25 23.70 5.77 -3.48
C SER A 25 24.96 5.02 -3.93
N PRO A 26 25.78 5.53 -4.88
CA PRO A 26 26.99 4.82 -5.34
C PRO A 26 28.00 4.47 -4.22
N GLN A 27 27.99 5.20 -3.10
CA GLN A 27 28.81 4.93 -1.91
C GLN A 27 28.05 4.20 -0.79
N GLY A 28 26.82 3.77 -1.07
CA GLY A 28 25.95 3.07 -0.15
C GLY A 28 26.22 1.56 -0.10
N CYS A 29 25.22 0.82 0.35
CA CYS A 29 25.28 -0.62 0.51
C CYS A 29 25.17 -1.33 -0.85
N PRO A 30 26.14 -2.21 -1.21
CA PRO A 30 26.08 -2.97 -2.45
C PRO A 30 24.83 -3.84 -2.57
N TRP A 31 24.39 -4.45 -1.46
CA TRP A 31 23.21 -5.31 -1.42
C TRP A 31 21.90 -4.54 -1.65
N ASP A 32 21.77 -3.34 -1.09
CA ASP A 32 20.59 -2.50 -1.34
C ASP A 32 20.55 -2.03 -2.78
N ARG A 33 21.71 -1.71 -3.37
CA ARG A 33 21.83 -1.25 -4.76
C ARG A 33 21.46 -2.30 -5.80
N GLU A 34 21.78 -3.56 -5.57
CA GLU A 34 21.46 -4.65 -6.51
C GLU A 34 19.97 -5.04 -6.49
N GLN A 35 19.20 -4.56 -5.51
CA GLN A 35 17.76 -4.85 -5.44
C GLN A 35 17.01 -4.28 -6.64
N THR A 36 16.02 -5.04 -7.10
CA THR A 36 15.07 -4.72 -8.16
C THR A 36 13.64 -4.95 -7.67
N HIS A 37 12.63 -4.45 -8.38
CA HIS A 37 11.23 -4.78 -8.07
C HIS A 37 10.97 -6.29 -8.00
N ALA A 38 11.66 -7.07 -8.84
CA ALA A 38 11.50 -8.52 -8.88
C ALA A 38 12.13 -9.20 -7.65
N SER A 39 13.32 -8.77 -7.21
CA SER A 39 14.00 -9.38 -6.06
C SER A 39 13.28 -9.09 -4.74
N LEU A 40 12.64 -7.93 -4.63
CA LEU A 40 11.91 -7.51 -3.41
C LEU A 40 10.54 -8.18 -3.25
N ARG A 41 10.06 -8.93 -4.24
CA ARG A 41 8.72 -9.55 -4.20
C ARG A 41 8.55 -10.54 -3.04
N ALA A 42 9.58 -11.34 -2.75
CA ALA A 42 9.51 -12.35 -1.70
C ALA A 42 9.43 -11.68 -0.33
N THR A 43 10.37 -10.76 -0.05
CA THR A 43 10.43 -10.03 1.21
C THR A 43 9.16 -9.21 1.44
N MET A 44 8.62 -8.50 0.44
CA MET A 44 7.33 -7.81 0.56
C MET A 44 6.18 -8.71 1.05
N LEU A 45 6.18 -9.99 0.65
CA LEU A 45 5.19 -10.95 1.11
C LEU A 45 5.48 -11.41 2.54
N GLU A 46 6.74 -11.67 2.88
CA GLU A 46 7.18 -12.04 4.23
C GLU A 46 6.79 -10.96 5.25
N GLU A 47 7.17 -9.70 5.03
CA GLU A 47 6.81 -8.58 5.93
C GLU A 47 5.29 -8.45 6.09
N ALA A 48 4.53 -8.69 5.01
CA ALA A 48 3.08 -8.65 5.07
C ALA A 48 2.50 -9.76 5.96
N TYR A 49 3.11 -10.96 5.98
CA TYR A 49 2.71 -12.04 6.87
C TYR A 49 3.16 -11.79 8.31
N GLU A 50 4.31 -11.17 8.53
CA GLU A 50 4.77 -10.80 9.87
C GLU A 50 3.86 -9.74 10.51
N VAL A 51 3.35 -8.78 9.72
CA VAL A 51 2.27 -7.87 10.16
C VAL A 51 1.02 -8.65 10.61
N LEU A 52 0.60 -9.68 9.85
CA LEU A 52 -0.57 -10.49 10.23
C LEU A 52 -0.32 -11.26 11.52
N GLU A 53 0.87 -11.86 11.67
CA GLU A 53 1.26 -12.55 12.90
C GLU A 53 1.26 -11.60 14.09
N ALA A 54 1.80 -10.39 13.95
CA ALA A 54 1.80 -9.38 15.00
C ALA A 54 0.38 -8.96 15.43
N ILE A 55 -0.58 -8.92 14.50
CA ILE A 55 -1.99 -8.67 14.78
C ILE A 55 -2.59 -9.83 15.58
N ASP A 56 -2.37 -11.07 15.14
CA ASP A 56 -2.89 -12.27 15.79
C ASP A 56 -2.33 -12.44 17.22
N GLU A 57 -1.06 -12.09 17.41
CA GLU A 57 -0.38 -12.06 18.71
C GLU A 57 -0.77 -10.86 19.59
N GLN A 58 -1.52 -9.90 19.03
CA GLN A 58 -1.88 -8.64 19.69
C GLN A 58 -0.65 -7.84 20.19
N SER A 59 0.50 -8.00 19.52
CA SER A 59 1.77 -7.41 19.93
C SER A 59 1.96 -6.04 19.27
N MET A 60 1.65 -4.97 20.00
CA MET A 60 1.86 -3.61 19.50
C MET A 60 3.33 -3.27 19.17
N PRO A 61 4.34 -3.74 19.94
CA PRO A 61 5.74 -3.53 19.58
C PRO A 61 6.09 -4.17 18.22
N LYS A 62 5.69 -5.43 18.02
CA LYS A 62 5.93 -6.17 16.78
C LYS A 62 5.17 -5.52 15.63
N LEU A 63 3.89 -5.19 15.83
CA LEU A 63 3.08 -4.53 14.80
C LEU A 63 3.72 -3.21 14.32
N ARG A 64 4.33 -2.44 15.21
CA ARG A 64 5.04 -1.20 14.83
C ARG A 64 6.30 -1.48 14.00
N GLU A 65 7.02 -2.54 14.33
CA GLU A 65 8.22 -3.00 13.62
C GLU A 65 7.86 -3.45 12.20
N GLU A 66 6.96 -4.42 12.07
CA GLU A 66 6.60 -5.00 10.78
C GLU A 66 5.89 -4.00 9.85
N LEU A 67 5.10 -3.07 10.39
CA LEU A 67 4.54 -1.96 9.59
C LEU A 67 5.65 -1.03 9.07
N GLY A 68 6.73 -0.89 9.83
CA GLY A 68 7.94 -0.18 9.40
C GLY A 68 8.64 -0.90 8.25
N ASP A 69 8.73 -2.23 8.30
CA ASP A 69 9.37 -3.02 7.25
C ASP A 69 8.54 -3.08 5.97
N VAL A 70 7.21 -3.19 6.07
CA VAL A 70 6.31 -2.99 4.91
C VAL A 70 6.49 -1.57 4.32
N LEU A 71 6.63 -0.54 5.17
CA LEU A 71 6.90 0.82 4.69
C LEU A 71 8.27 0.90 3.99
N LEU A 72 9.31 0.24 4.52
CA LEU A 72 10.62 0.16 3.88
C LEU A 72 10.52 -0.45 2.47
N GLN A 73 9.74 -1.53 2.29
CA GLN A 73 9.53 -2.13 0.98
C GLN A 73 8.88 -1.16 -0.02
N VAL A 74 7.90 -0.36 0.42
CA VAL A 74 7.28 0.68 -0.42
C VAL A 74 8.30 1.76 -0.81
N LEU A 75 9.11 2.21 0.14
CA LEU A 75 10.12 3.24 -0.09
C LEU A 75 11.25 2.75 -1.00
N MET A 76 11.76 1.53 -0.77
CA MET A 76 12.81 0.92 -1.59
C MET A 76 12.38 0.82 -3.05
N GLN A 77 11.16 0.33 -3.31
CA GLN A 77 10.62 0.27 -4.67
C GLN A 77 10.38 1.65 -5.27
N SER A 78 9.93 2.63 -4.48
CA SER A 78 9.75 4.01 -4.96
C SER A 78 11.07 4.67 -5.33
N VAL A 79 12.16 4.40 -4.57
CA VAL A 79 13.49 4.90 -4.89
C VAL A 79 14.06 4.22 -6.14
N ILE A 80 13.85 2.91 -6.33
CA ILE A 80 14.22 2.20 -7.57
C ILE A 80 13.52 2.82 -8.80
N ALA A 81 12.22 3.12 -8.69
CA ALA A 81 11.46 3.73 -9.78
C ALA A 81 11.92 5.17 -10.07
N ASP A 82 12.24 5.94 -9.04
CA ASP A 82 12.74 7.31 -9.18
C ASP A 82 14.15 7.34 -9.82
N GLU A 83 15.02 6.39 -9.46
CA GLU A 83 16.33 6.21 -10.11
C GLU A 83 16.20 5.92 -11.62
N ALA A 84 15.11 5.28 -12.04
CA ALA A 84 14.76 5.04 -13.44
C ALA A 84 14.01 6.21 -14.11
N GLY A 85 13.67 7.27 -13.35
CA GLY A 85 12.91 8.43 -13.84
C GLY A 85 11.43 8.12 -14.10
N GLU A 86 10.86 7.10 -13.45
CA GLU A 86 9.49 6.66 -13.67
C GLU A 86 8.48 7.36 -12.76
N PHE A 87 8.65 7.22 -11.44
CA PHE A 87 7.80 7.88 -10.43
C PHE A 87 8.52 8.01 -9.09
N THR A 88 8.04 8.94 -8.27
CA THR A 88 8.55 9.21 -6.92
C THR A 88 7.65 8.63 -5.83
N VAL A 89 8.15 8.60 -4.60
CA VAL A 89 7.31 8.32 -3.41
C VAL A 89 6.15 9.30 -3.27
N GLY A 90 6.31 10.55 -3.72
CA GLY A 90 5.26 11.56 -3.73
C GLY A 90 4.13 11.18 -4.67
N ASP A 91 4.47 10.66 -5.86
CA ASP A 91 3.47 10.19 -6.84
C ASP A 91 2.70 8.98 -6.32
N VAL A 92 3.35 8.07 -5.58
CA VAL A 92 2.69 6.94 -4.90
C VAL A 92 1.68 7.44 -3.86
N ALA A 93 2.07 8.43 -3.05
CA ALA A 93 1.19 9.03 -2.04
C ALA A 93 -0.01 9.75 -2.69
N ASP A 94 0.23 10.49 -3.77
CA ASP A 94 -0.80 11.22 -4.49
C ASP A 94 -1.79 10.28 -5.19
N ALA A 95 -1.30 9.21 -5.80
CA ALA A 95 -2.13 8.18 -6.42
C ALA A 95 -3.10 7.53 -5.41
N VAL A 96 -2.64 7.23 -4.18
CA VAL A 96 -3.53 6.67 -3.15
C VAL A 96 -4.44 7.73 -2.56
N ARG A 97 -3.96 8.97 -2.34
CA ARG A 97 -4.76 10.10 -1.85
C ARG A 97 -5.94 10.37 -2.77
N GLU A 98 -5.70 10.55 -4.06
CA GLU A 98 -6.74 10.88 -5.04
C GLU A 98 -7.79 9.76 -5.15
N LYS A 99 -7.33 8.51 -5.18
CA LYS A 99 -8.20 7.34 -5.14
C LYS A 99 -9.08 7.33 -3.89
N LEU A 100 -8.51 7.59 -2.72
CA LEU A 100 -9.27 7.58 -1.46
C LEU A 100 -10.27 8.73 -1.39
N VAL A 101 -9.89 9.95 -1.78
CA VAL A 101 -10.81 11.10 -1.81
C VAL A 101 -11.98 10.83 -2.75
N ARG A 102 -11.69 10.35 -3.96
CA ARG A 102 -12.71 10.08 -4.98
C ARG A 102 -13.66 8.94 -4.59
N ARG A 103 -13.17 7.91 -3.91
CA ARG A 103 -13.99 6.76 -3.47
C ARG A 103 -14.69 6.96 -2.12
N HIS A 104 -14.49 8.10 -1.45
CA HIS A 104 -15.23 8.48 -0.25
C HIS A 104 -16.00 9.79 -0.44
N PRO A 105 -16.94 9.86 -1.40
CA PRO A 105 -17.74 11.07 -1.61
C PRO A 105 -18.66 11.40 -0.43
N HIS A 106 -18.84 10.46 0.50
CA HIS A 106 -19.56 10.66 1.76
C HIS A 106 -18.71 11.29 2.87
N VAL A 107 -17.39 11.33 2.70
CA VAL A 107 -16.47 12.04 3.60
C VAL A 107 -16.02 13.37 2.98
N PHE A 108 -15.67 13.36 1.68
CA PHE A 108 -15.06 14.50 0.99
C PHE A 108 -15.99 15.21 0.00
N GLY A 109 -17.24 14.76 -0.13
CA GLY A 109 -18.25 15.32 -1.03
C GLY A 109 -19.58 15.52 -0.31
N SER A 110 -20.69 15.31 -1.02
CA SER A 110 -22.05 15.53 -0.52
C SER A 110 -22.90 14.26 -0.42
N THR A 111 -22.34 13.08 -0.70
CA THR A 111 -23.09 11.82 -0.63
C THR A 111 -23.43 11.51 0.83
N VAL A 112 -24.70 11.23 1.12
CA VAL A 112 -25.12 10.77 2.44
C VAL A 112 -25.24 9.25 2.40
N VAL A 113 -24.75 8.58 3.43
CA VAL A 113 -24.84 7.12 3.60
C VAL A 113 -25.45 6.79 4.95
N SER A 114 -26.25 5.74 5.02
CA SER A 114 -26.94 5.29 6.23
C SER A 114 -26.13 4.30 7.07
N GLY A 115 -24.99 3.81 6.57
CA GLY A 115 -24.14 2.86 7.29
C GLY A 115 -23.03 2.24 6.44
N ALA A 116 -22.21 1.40 7.08
CA ALA A 116 -21.03 0.78 6.47
C ALA A 116 -21.36 -0.07 5.24
N ASP A 117 -22.49 -0.80 5.24
CA ASP A 117 -22.90 -1.62 4.10
C ASP A 117 -23.18 -0.78 2.84
N GLU A 118 -23.73 0.43 3.01
CA GLU A 118 -23.92 1.37 1.90
C GLU A 118 -22.59 1.96 1.42
N VAL A 119 -21.65 2.23 2.33
CA VAL A 119 -20.28 2.64 1.97
C VAL A 119 -19.60 1.58 1.11
N VAL A 120 -19.68 0.30 1.49
CA VAL A 120 -19.08 -0.81 0.73
C VAL A 120 -19.71 -0.94 -0.66
N ARG A 121 -21.04 -0.81 -0.77
CA ARG A 121 -21.74 -0.83 -2.07
C ARG A 121 -21.30 0.33 -2.97
N ASN A 122 -21.25 1.54 -2.43
CA ASN A 122 -20.80 2.72 -3.17
C ASN A 122 -19.34 2.59 -3.62
N TRP A 123 -18.48 2.02 -2.77
CA TRP A 123 -17.09 1.76 -3.09
C TRP A 123 -16.92 0.78 -4.26
N GLU A 124 -17.64 -0.35 -4.26
CA GLU A 124 -17.58 -1.32 -5.36
C GLU A 124 -18.19 -0.76 -6.66
N ALA A 125 -19.23 0.07 -6.57
CA ALA A 125 -19.80 0.75 -7.74
C ALA A 125 -18.79 1.70 -8.40
N LEU A 126 -18.15 2.59 -7.62
CA LEU A 126 -17.12 3.51 -8.12
C LEU A 126 -15.91 2.75 -8.69
N LYS A 127 -15.55 1.61 -8.08
CA LYS A 127 -14.50 0.74 -8.60
C LYS A 127 -14.89 0.12 -9.95
N ALA A 128 -16.14 -0.29 -10.14
CA ALA A 128 -16.62 -0.84 -11.40
C ALA A 128 -16.59 0.19 -12.54
N GLU A 129 -16.99 1.44 -12.25
CA GLU A 129 -16.93 2.56 -13.19
C GLU A 129 -15.51 2.89 -13.65
N GLU A 130 -14.54 2.90 -12.72
CA GLU A 130 -13.14 3.22 -13.04
C GLU A 130 -12.45 2.18 -13.93
N TYR A 131 -12.66 0.90 -13.63
CA TYR A 131 -11.94 -0.18 -14.31
C TYR A 131 -12.71 -0.74 -15.51
N GLY A 132 -13.88 -0.20 -15.83
CA GLY A 132 -14.74 -0.69 -16.89
C GLY A 132 -14.97 -2.20 -16.78
N ARG A 133 -15.23 -2.70 -15.56
CA ARG A 133 -15.28 -4.15 -15.29
C ARG A 133 -16.32 -4.81 -16.19
N GLU A 134 -15.86 -5.72 -17.05
CA GLU A 134 -16.72 -6.51 -17.95
C GLU A 134 -17.19 -7.80 -17.27
N SER A 135 -16.48 -8.25 -16.23
CA SER A 135 -16.76 -9.50 -15.51
C SER A 135 -16.79 -9.33 -13.99
N ALA A 136 -17.65 -10.11 -13.32
CA ALA A 136 -17.71 -10.21 -11.85
C ALA A 136 -16.37 -10.65 -11.22
N LEU A 137 -15.52 -11.32 -12.00
CA LEU A 137 -14.22 -11.82 -11.55
C LEU A 137 -13.08 -10.80 -11.74
N ASP A 138 -13.33 -9.64 -12.35
CA ASP A 138 -12.30 -8.65 -12.65
C ASP A 138 -11.65 -8.07 -11.40
N GLY A 139 -10.32 -8.17 -11.33
CA GLY A 139 -9.52 -7.74 -10.18
C GLY A 139 -9.38 -8.79 -9.06
N VAL A 140 -9.61 -10.08 -9.34
CA VAL A 140 -9.01 -11.16 -8.56
C VAL A 140 -7.55 -11.30 -8.99
N GLN A 141 -6.61 -11.02 -8.09
CA GLN A 141 -5.18 -11.08 -8.38
C GLN A 141 -4.75 -12.52 -8.63
N ARG A 142 -4.30 -12.83 -9.86
CA ARG A 142 -3.84 -14.18 -10.24
C ARG A 142 -2.58 -14.63 -9.49
N SER A 143 -1.85 -13.69 -8.89
CA SER A 143 -0.64 -13.94 -8.10
C SER A 143 -0.92 -14.41 -6.67
N LEU A 144 -2.19 -14.48 -6.24
CA LEU A 144 -2.56 -14.97 -4.91
C LEU A 144 -2.23 -16.46 -4.78
N PRO A 145 -1.82 -16.93 -3.58
CA PRO A 145 -1.76 -18.36 -3.29
C PRO A 145 -3.05 -19.07 -3.68
N ALA A 146 -2.95 -20.28 -4.21
CA ALA A 146 -4.07 -20.96 -4.87
C ALA A 146 -5.36 -21.02 -4.03
N LEU A 147 -5.25 -21.28 -2.72
CA LEU A 147 -6.40 -21.27 -1.81
C LEU A 147 -7.03 -19.88 -1.66
N GLN A 148 -6.21 -18.84 -1.50
CA GLN A 148 -6.70 -17.47 -1.36
C GLN A 148 -7.28 -16.93 -2.66
N TRP A 149 -6.72 -17.35 -3.79
CA TRP A 149 -7.28 -17.08 -5.11
C TRP A 149 -8.65 -17.75 -5.27
N ALA A 150 -8.76 -19.04 -4.97
CA ALA A 150 -10.02 -19.79 -5.04
C ALA A 150 -11.09 -19.21 -4.12
N TRP A 151 -10.72 -18.85 -2.88
CA TRP A 151 -11.61 -18.18 -1.94
C TRP A 151 -12.06 -16.80 -2.47
N SER A 152 -11.15 -16.03 -3.06
CA SER A 152 -11.46 -14.72 -3.65
C SER A 152 -12.40 -14.83 -4.85
N LEU A 153 -12.30 -15.90 -5.64
CA LEU A 153 -13.25 -16.21 -6.71
C LEU A 153 -14.62 -16.58 -6.15
N GLN A 154 -14.68 -17.50 -5.18
CA GLN A 154 -15.95 -17.94 -4.57
C GLN A 154 -16.71 -16.79 -3.91
N ARG A 155 -16.01 -15.84 -3.29
CA ARG A 155 -16.65 -14.68 -2.66
C ARG A 155 -17.24 -13.69 -3.67
N ARG A 156 -16.85 -13.77 -4.95
CA ARG A 156 -17.28 -12.86 -6.01
C ARG A 156 -18.24 -13.49 -7.02
N ALA A 157 -18.33 -14.82 -7.05
CA ALA A 157 -19.31 -15.59 -7.82
C ALA A 157 -20.64 -15.65 -7.06
#